data_AF-A0A380DS04-F1
#
_entry.id   AF-A0A380DS04-F1
#
_cell.length_a   1.000
_cell.length_b   1.000
_cell.length_c   1.000
_cell.angle_alpha   90.00
_cell.angle_beta   90.00
_cell.angle_gamma   90.00
#
_symmetry.space_group_name_H-M   'P 1'
#
loop_
_entity.id
_entity.type
_entity.pdbx_description
1 polymer ?
#
loop_
_entity_poly.entity_id
_entity_poly.type
_entity_poly.pdbx_seq_one_letter_code
_entity_poly.pdbx_strand_id
1 'polypeptide(L)'
;MSKYSQDVLQLLYKNKPNYISGQSIAESLNISRTAVKKVIDQLKLEGCKIDSVNHKGHLLQQLPDIWYQGIIDQYTKSSALFDFSEVYDSIDSTQLAAKKSLVGNQSSFFILSDEQTKGRGRFNRHWSSSKGQGLWMSVVLRPNVAFSMISKFNLFIALGIRDAIQHFSQDEVKVKWPNDIYIDNGKLCGFLTEMVLIMMV
;
A
#
# COMPACT_ATOMS: atom_id res chain seq x y z
N MET A 1 -5.94 -14.68 9.32
CA MET A 1 -6.54 -13.48 9.97
C MET A 1 -7.99 -13.75 10.36
N SER A 2 -8.42 -13.27 11.52
CA SER A 2 -9.85 -13.28 11.91
C SER A 2 -10.66 -12.36 10.99
N LYS A 3 -11.95 -12.67 10.76
CA LYS A 3 -12.87 -11.90 9.90
C LYS A 3 -12.87 -10.40 10.21
N TYR A 4 -12.71 -10.02 11.47
CA TYR A 4 -12.80 -8.63 11.94
C TYR A 4 -11.43 -7.95 12.18
N SER A 5 -10.32 -8.60 11.81
CA SER A 5 -8.98 -8.06 12.13
C SER A 5 -8.74 -6.71 11.47
N GLN A 6 -9.14 -6.58 10.20
CA GLN A 6 -9.01 -5.35 9.42
C GLN A 6 -9.91 -4.24 9.98
N ASP A 7 -11.14 -4.56 10.36
CA ASP A 7 -12.09 -3.59 10.91
C ASP A 7 -11.63 -3.04 12.27
N VAL A 8 -11.13 -3.92 13.15
CA VAL A 8 -10.56 -3.52 14.45
C VAL A 8 -9.33 -2.62 14.24
N LEU A 9 -8.43 -3.01 13.34
CA LEU A 9 -7.23 -2.23 13.07
C LEU A 9 -7.55 -0.86 12.45
N GLN A 10 -8.56 -0.80 11.58
CA GLN A 10 -9.10 0.45 11.03
C GLN A 10 -9.63 1.37 12.15
N LEU A 11 -10.41 0.84 13.09
CA LEU A 11 -10.92 1.63 14.22
C LEU A 11 -9.80 2.15 15.11
N LEU A 12 -8.79 1.32 15.40
CA LEU A 12 -7.61 1.73 16.16
C LEU A 12 -6.85 2.85 15.45
N TYR A 13 -6.65 2.73 14.13
CA TYR A 13 -5.96 3.75 13.33
C TYR A 13 -6.70 5.08 13.30
N LYS A 14 -8.01 5.06 13.06
CA LYS A 14 -8.86 6.26 13.01
C LYS A 14 -8.92 7.03 14.33
N ASN A 15 -8.80 6.34 15.46
CA ASN A 15 -8.93 6.97 16.78
C ASN A 15 -7.63 7.58 17.29
N LYS A 16 -6.48 7.41 16.61
CA LYS A 16 -5.21 8.03 17.00
C LYS A 16 -5.36 9.56 17.06
N PRO A 17 -4.79 10.26 18.07
CA PRO A 17 -3.91 9.74 19.13
C PRO A 17 -4.66 9.25 20.39
N ASN A 18 -5.99 9.13 20.35
CA ASN A 18 -6.82 8.78 21.49
C ASN A 18 -6.96 7.25 21.68
N TYR A 19 -7.25 6.82 22.90
CA TYR A 19 -7.58 5.43 23.20
C TYR A 19 -9.03 5.14 22.83
N ILE A 20 -9.30 3.94 22.31
CA ILE A 20 -10.65 3.42 22.09
C ILE A 20 -10.90 2.21 22.98
N SER A 21 -12.03 2.18 23.68
CA SER A 21 -12.35 1.09 24.60
C SER A 21 -12.71 -0.19 23.83
N GLY A 22 -12.35 -1.36 24.37
CA GLY A 22 -12.78 -2.63 23.79
C GLY A 22 -14.30 -2.83 23.76
N GLN A 23 -15.05 -2.09 24.59
CA GLN A 23 -16.51 -2.04 24.54
C GLN A 23 -17.00 -1.27 23.30
N SER A 24 -16.43 -0.09 23.03
CA SER A 24 -16.78 0.71 21.85
C SER A 24 -16.45 0.00 20.54
N ILE A 25 -15.32 -0.72 20.47
CA ILE A 25 -14.99 -1.58 19.32
C ILE A 25 -16.03 -2.71 19.15
N ALA A 26 -16.39 -3.36 20.26
CA ALA A 26 -17.36 -4.46 20.26
C ALA A 26 -18.74 -3.99 19.74
N GLU A 27 -19.22 -2.84 20.22
CA GLU A 27 -20.47 -2.21 19.76
C GLU A 27 -20.41 -1.81 18.28
N SER A 28 -19.31 -1.17 17.85
CA SER A 28 -19.13 -0.71 16.48
C SER A 28 -19.15 -1.85 15.45
N LEU A 29 -18.64 -3.02 15.83
CA LEU A 29 -18.53 -4.19 14.95
C LEU A 29 -19.59 -5.26 15.23
N ASN A 30 -20.48 -5.02 16.20
CA ASN A 30 -21.49 -5.97 16.67
C ASN A 30 -20.90 -7.35 17.02
N ILE A 31 -19.83 -7.37 17.82
CA ILE A 31 -19.15 -8.59 18.29
C ILE A 31 -18.94 -8.55 19.80
N SER A 32 -18.59 -9.68 20.42
CA SER A 32 -18.32 -9.72 21.86
C SER A 32 -16.99 -9.05 22.22
N ARG A 33 -16.88 -8.49 23.44
CA ARG A 33 -15.60 -7.96 23.97
C ARG A 33 -14.49 -9.00 23.96
N THR A 34 -14.84 -10.27 24.22
CA THR A 34 -13.88 -11.38 24.19
C THR A 34 -13.35 -11.63 22.77
N ALA A 35 -14.19 -11.46 21.73
CA ALA A 35 -13.75 -11.52 20.35
C ALA A 35 -12.81 -10.35 20.00
N VAL A 36 -13.12 -9.13 20.44
CA VAL A 36 -12.23 -7.96 20.30
C VAL A 36 -10.88 -8.25 20.94
N LYS A 37 -10.86 -8.76 22.18
CA LYS A 37 -9.62 -9.12 22.88
C LYS A 37 -8.79 -10.12 22.08
N LYS A 38 -9.39 -11.20 21.57
CA LYS A 38 -8.69 -12.19 20.72
C LYS A 38 -8.10 -11.56 19.47
N VAL A 39 -8.81 -10.64 18.82
CA VAL A 39 -8.31 -9.93 17.63
C VAL A 39 -7.12 -9.03 18.00
N ILE A 40 -7.21 -8.27 19.10
CA ILE A 40 -6.11 -7.41 19.55
C ILE A 40 -4.89 -8.23 19.94
N ASP A 41 -5.09 -9.35 20.66
CA ASP A 41 -4.01 -10.25 21.06
C ASP A 41 -3.32 -10.84 19.79
N GLN A 42 -4.09 -11.20 18.76
CA GLN A 42 -3.55 -11.62 17.46
C GLN A 42 -2.76 -10.52 16.74
N LEU A 43 -3.29 -9.29 16.67
CA LEU A 43 -2.59 -8.16 16.04
C LEU A 43 -1.25 -7.86 16.73
N LYS A 44 -1.20 -7.99 18.06
CA LYS A 44 0.05 -7.87 18.84
C LYS A 44 1.05 -8.97 18.48
N LEU A 45 0.59 -10.22 18.31
CA LEU A 45 1.45 -11.33 17.88
C LEU A 45 2.00 -11.12 16.46
N GLU A 46 1.24 -10.47 15.58
CA GLU A 46 1.67 -10.09 14.23
C GLU A 46 2.62 -8.88 14.23
N GLY A 47 2.92 -8.29 15.39
CA GLY A 47 3.91 -7.22 15.56
C GLY A 47 3.32 -5.81 15.69
N CYS A 48 1.99 -5.65 15.73
CA CYS A 48 1.39 -4.35 16.02
C CYS A 48 1.69 -3.94 17.48
N LYS A 49 2.34 -2.79 17.67
CA LYS A 49 2.52 -2.20 19.00
C LYS A 49 1.24 -1.49 19.41
N ILE A 50 0.42 -2.19 20.20
CA ILE A 50 -0.85 -1.68 20.73
C ILE A 50 -0.73 -1.55 22.24
N ASP A 51 -0.80 -0.33 22.74
CA ASP A 51 -0.88 -0.07 24.18
C ASP A 51 -2.30 -0.33 24.69
N SER A 52 -2.42 -1.03 25.81
CA SER A 52 -3.69 -1.43 26.42
C SER A 52 -3.71 -1.01 27.89
N VAL A 53 -4.55 -0.04 28.23
CA VAL A 53 -4.64 0.52 29.58
C VAL A 53 -6.00 0.22 30.21
N ASN A 54 -5.99 -0.33 31.43
CA ASN A 54 -7.19 -0.62 32.20
C ASN A 54 -8.08 0.64 32.34
N HIS A 55 -9.39 0.48 32.20
CA HIS A 55 -10.38 1.57 32.22
C HIS A 55 -10.23 2.67 31.14
N LYS A 56 -9.27 2.54 30.20
CA LYS A 56 -9.05 3.52 29.12
C LYS A 56 -9.26 2.92 27.72
N GLY A 57 -8.73 1.72 27.48
CA GLY A 57 -8.87 1.02 26.19
C GLY A 57 -7.54 0.75 25.50
N HIS A 58 -7.54 0.86 24.17
CA HIS A 58 -6.45 0.46 23.28
C HIS A 58 -6.01 1.61 22.39
N LEU A 59 -4.70 1.76 22.17
CA LEU A 59 -4.10 2.74 21.28
C LEU A 59 -3.04 2.08 20.39
N LEU A 60 -3.18 2.21 19.07
CA LEU A 60 -2.17 1.75 18.12
C LEU A 60 -1.01 2.74 18.05
N GLN A 61 0.18 2.29 18.47
CA GLN A 61 1.40 3.09 18.50
C GLN A 61 2.21 2.91 17.21
N GLN A 62 2.42 1.66 16.78
CA GLN A 62 3.25 1.32 15.62
C GLN A 62 2.70 0.09 14.90
N LEU A 63 2.83 0.08 13.57
CA LEU A 63 2.53 -1.07 12.71
C LEU A 63 3.80 -1.88 12.43
N PRO A 64 3.68 -3.19 12.20
CA PRO A 64 4.77 -4.00 11.67
C PRO A 64 4.98 -3.71 10.17
N ASP A 65 6.02 -4.31 9.58
CA ASP A 65 6.32 -4.26 8.15
C ASP A 65 5.39 -5.19 7.34
N ILE A 66 4.07 -4.95 7.46
CA ILE A 66 2.98 -5.69 6.80
C ILE A 66 1.94 -4.68 6.30
N TRP A 67 1.48 -4.84 5.06
CA TRP A 67 0.38 -4.05 4.53
C TRP A 67 -0.98 -4.55 5.02
N TYR A 68 -1.76 -3.68 5.66
CA TYR A 68 -3.11 -3.98 6.12
C TYR A 68 -4.17 -3.24 5.31
N GLN A 69 -5.05 -3.99 4.63
CA GLN A 69 -6.14 -3.42 3.83
C GLN A 69 -6.97 -2.38 4.60
N GLY A 70 -7.38 -2.66 5.84
CA GLY A 70 -8.21 -1.74 6.63
C GLY A 70 -7.53 -0.39 6.94
N ILE A 71 -6.19 -0.36 6.91
CA ILE A 71 -5.41 0.87 7.04
C ILE A 71 -5.32 1.58 5.69
N ILE A 72 -4.97 0.86 4.62
CA ILE A 72 -4.85 1.44 3.28
C ILE A 72 -6.20 1.99 2.78
N ASP A 73 -7.32 1.41 3.21
CA ASP A 73 -8.66 1.94 2.97
C ASP A 73 -8.85 3.38 3.49
N GLN A 74 -8.08 3.81 4.50
CA GLN A 74 -8.11 5.20 4.97
C GLN A 74 -7.41 6.16 4.02
N TYR A 75 -6.37 5.67 3.33
CA TYR A 75 -5.61 6.43 2.35
C TYR A 75 -6.47 6.65 1.10
N THR A 76 -7.19 5.63 0.65
CA THR A 76 -8.10 5.75 -0.51
C THR A 76 -9.33 6.59 -0.18
N LYS A 77 -9.96 6.41 0.99
CA LYS A 77 -11.11 7.23 1.43
C LYS A 77 -10.81 8.74 1.54
N SER A 78 -9.56 9.10 1.81
CA SER A 78 -9.13 10.51 1.88
C SER A 78 -8.47 11.02 0.59
N SER A 79 -8.28 10.13 -0.40
CA SER A 79 -7.67 10.47 -1.68
C SER A 79 -8.70 11.00 -2.65
N ALA A 80 -8.37 12.09 -3.34
CA ALA A 80 -9.13 12.56 -4.51
C ALA A 80 -8.69 11.88 -5.82
N LEU A 81 -7.61 11.09 -5.80
CA LEU A 81 -6.99 10.48 -6.98
C LEU A 81 -7.30 8.99 -7.14
N PHE A 82 -7.50 8.28 -6.03
CA PHE A 82 -7.63 6.82 -6.02
C PHE A 82 -8.98 6.40 -5.46
N ASP A 83 -9.74 5.64 -6.24
CA ASP A 83 -11.06 5.13 -5.89
C ASP A 83 -10.97 4.01 -4.85
N PHE A 84 -9.99 3.11 -5.01
CA PHE A 84 -9.75 1.98 -4.10
C PHE A 84 -8.32 1.45 -4.20
N SER A 85 -8.02 0.44 -3.38
CA SER A 85 -6.76 -0.30 -3.38
C SER A 85 -6.99 -1.79 -3.15
N GLU A 86 -6.10 -2.62 -3.70
CA GLU A 86 -6.05 -4.05 -3.40
C GLU A 86 -4.72 -4.36 -2.69
N VAL A 87 -4.77 -4.99 -1.52
CA VAL A 87 -3.61 -5.33 -0.70
C VAL A 87 -3.48 -6.85 -0.57
N TYR A 88 -2.32 -7.37 -0.91
CA TYR A 88 -2.01 -8.81 -0.87
C TYR A 88 -0.83 -9.10 0.06
N ASP A 89 -0.83 -10.28 0.68
CA ASP A 89 0.38 -10.79 1.34
C ASP A 89 1.40 -11.19 0.27
N SER A 90 1.07 -12.18 -0.56
CA SER A 90 1.93 -12.66 -1.65
C SER A 90 1.13 -12.88 -2.93
N ILE A 91 1.65 -12.37 -4.05
CA ILE A 91 1.05 -12.49 -5.39
C ILE A 91 2.12 -12.79 -6.45
N ASP A 92 1.73 -13.11 -7.69
CA ASP A 92 2.68 -13.26 -8.79
C ASP A 92 3.34 -11.94 -9.14
N SER A 93 2.55 -10.91 -9.45
CA SER A 93 3.00 -9.54 -9.64
C SER A 93 1.84 -8.57 -9.49
N THR A 94 2.09 -7.49 -8.76
CA THR A 94 1.18 -6.33 -8.66
C THR A 94 0.84 -5.76 -10.05
N GLN A 95 1.79 -5.79 -11.00
CA GLN A 95 1.58 -5.32 -12.36
C GLN A 95 0.64 -6.22 -13.16
N LEU A 96 0.75 -7.55 -12.98
CA LEU A 96 -0.16 -8.50 -13.62
C LEU A 96 -1.56 -8.40 -13.03
N ALA A 97 -1.68 -8.22 -11.71
CA ALA A 97 -2.96 -7.98 -11.05
C ALA A 97 -3.61 -6.68 -11.57
N ALA A 98 -2.85 -5.58 -11.63
CA ALA A 98 -3.35 -4.29 -12.10
C ALA A 98 -3.86 -4.36 -13.55
N LYS A 99 -3.14 -5.06 -14.43
CA LYS A 99 -3.57 -5.30 -15.82
C LYS A 99 -4.87 -6.08 -15.93
N LYS A 100 -5.17 -6.97 -14.98
CA LYS A 100 -6.44 -7.71 -14.92
C LYS A 100 -7.55 -6.82 -14.36
N SER A 101 -7.29 -6.16 -13.23
CA SER A 101 -8.29 -5.33 -12.52
C SER A 101 -8.70 -4.07 -13.29
N LEU A 102 -7.86 -3.56 -14.21
CA LEU A 102 -8.20 -2.36 -15.00
C LEU A 102 -9.22 -2.60 -16.11
N VAL A 103 -9.52 -3.86 -16.44
CA VAL A 103 -10.40 -4.25 -17.56
C VAL A 103 -11.85 -3.96 -17.20
N GLY A 104 -12.57 -3.31 -18.13
CA GLY A 104 -14.02 -3.09 -17.99
C GLY A 104 -14.44 -1.97 -17.04
N ASN A 105 -13.51 -1.17 -16.52
CA ASN A 105 -13.80 -0.01 -15.66
C ASN A 105 -12.87 1.17 -15.95
N GLN A 106 -13.23 2.34 -15.43
CA GLN A 106 -12.45 3.58 -15.50
C GLN A 106 -11.90 4.00 -14.14
N SER A 107 -11.81 3.07 -13.19
CA SER A 107 -11.30 3.39 -11.86
C SER A 107 -9.80 3.66 -11.89
N SER A 108 -9.36 4.58 -11.04
CA SER A 108 -7.96 4.80 -10.69
C SER A 108 -7.70 4.15 -9.33
N PHE A 109 -6.71 3.27 -9.26
CA PHE A 109 -6.46 2.46 -8.08
C PHE A 109 -4.98 2.08 -8.00
N PHE A 110 -4.57 1.50 -6.88
CA PHE A 110 -3.25 0.90 -6.76
C PHE A 110 -3.33 -0.46 -6.08
N ILE A 111 -2.34 -1.30 -6.38
CA ILE A 111 -2.20 -2.64 -5.81
C ILE A 111 -0.89 -2.70 -5.05
N LEU A 112 -0.94 -3.20 -3.81
CA LEU A 112 0.22 -3.47 -2.97
C LEU A 112 0.34 -4.96 -2.71
N SER A 113 1.57 -5.45 -2.56
CA SER A 113 1.84 -6.77 -2.00
C SER A 113 3.03 -6.73 -1.05
N ASP A 114 3.04 -7.54 0.00
CA ASP A 114 4.24 -7.70 0.85
C ASP A 114 5.36 -8.44 0.09
N GLU A 115 5.00 -9.37 -0.80
CA GLU A 115 5.91 -10.17 -1.62
C GLU A 115 5.42 -10.32 -3.07
N GLN A 116 6.33 -10.39 -4.06
CA GLN A 116 6.02 -10.86 -5.42
C GLN A 116 6.84 -12.09 -5.79
N THR A 117 6.15 -13.20 -6.08
CA THR A 117 6.79 -14.47 -6.46
C THR A 117 7.30 -14.48 -7.91
N LYS A 118 6.74 -13.61 -8.77
CA LYS A 118 7.12 -13.46 -10.18
C LYS A 118 7.32 -11.99 -10.56
N GLY A 119 7.92 -11.19 -9.68
CA GLY A 119 8.31 -9.81 -9.97
C GLY A 119 9.13 -9.70 -11.27
N ARG A 120 8.80 -8.70 -12.09
CA ARG A 120 9.47 -8.42 -13.37
C ARG A 120 9.76 -6.93 -13.52
N GLY A 121 10.97 -6.62 -13.96
CA GLY A 121 11.36 -5.29 -14.43
C GLY A 121 11.32 -5.20 -15.95
N ARG A 122 12.01 -4.19 -16.50
CA ARG A 122 12.14 -3.99 -17.95
C ARG A 122 12.76 -5.22 -18.64
N PHE A 123 12.36 -5.44 -19.88
CA PHE A 123 12.84 -6.54 -20.71
C PHE A 123 12.67 -7.92 -20.05
N ASN A 124 11.58 -8.09 -19.28
CA ASN A 124 11.24 -9.31 -18.55
C ASN A 124 12.33 -9.81 -17.57
N ARG A 125 13.24 -8.92 -17.14
CA ARG A 125 14.24 -9.26 -16.13
C ARG A 125 13.55 -9.54 -14.80
N HIS A 126 14.07 -10.52 -14.05
CA HIS A 126 13.60 -10.78 -12.71
C HIS A 126 13.77 -9.54 -11.82
N TRP A 127 12.75 -9.24 -11.02
CA TRP A 127 12.78 -8.19 -10.00
C TRP A 127 12.57 -8.84 -8.64
N SER A 128 13.61 -8.86 -7.81
CA SER A 128 13.56 -9.43 -6.46
C SER A 128 12.59 -8.62 -5.60
N SER A 129 11.62 -9.29 -4.97
CA SER A 129 10.53 -8.66 -4.21
C SER A 129 10.32 -9.39 -2.88
N SER A 130 11.35 -9.36 -2.03
CA SER A 130 11.35 -10.05 -0.73
C SER A 130 10.22 -9.57 0.19
N LYS A 131 9.60 -10.51 0.90
CA LYS A 131 8.52 -10.24 1.86
C LYS A 131 8.95 -9.25 2.94
N GLY A 132 8.17 -8.18 3.13
CA GLY A 132 8.35 -7.20 4.21
C GLY A 132 9.61 -6.33 4.11
N GLN A 133 10.30 -6.32 2.96
CA GLN A 133 11.56 -5.56 2.76
C GLN A 133 11.44 -4.41 1.76
N GLY A 134 10.28 -4.22 1.15
CA GLY A 134 10.09 -3.19 0.15
C GLY A 134 8.63 -2.86 -0.11
N LEU A 135 8.43 -1.79 -0.87
CA LEU A 135 7.14 -1.38 -1.40
C LEU A 135 7.02 -1.92 -2.82
N TRP A 136 6.21 -2.96 -2.99
CA TRP A 136 5.88 -3.52 -4.30
C TRP A 136 4.50 -3.00 -4.70
N MET A 137 4.45 -2.09 -5.67
CA MET A 137 3.22 -1.40 -6.03
C MET A 137 3.05 -1.22 -7.53
N SER A 138 1.80 -1.36 -7.97
CA SER A 138 1.35 -0.95 -9.30
C SER A 138 0.23 0.06 -9.18
N VAL A 139 0.31 1.14 -9.93
CA VAL A 139 -0.66 2.24 -9.91
C VAL A 139 -1.34 2.34 -11.28
N VAL A 140 -2.67 2.39 -11.26
CA VAL A 140 -3.52 2.58 -12.45
C VAL A 140 -4.13 3.98 -12.38
N LEU A 141 -3.88 4.77 -13.42
CA LEU A 141 -4.43 6.12 -13.60
C LEU A 141 -5.09 6.24 -14.96
N ARG A 142 -6.01 7.21 -15.11
CA ARG A 142 -6.78 7.45 -16.34
C ARG A 142 -6.56 8.86 -16.92
N PRO A 143 -5.33 9.25 -17.31
CA PRO A 143 -5.11 10.55 -17.90
C PRO A 143 -5.75 10.61 -19.30
N ASN A 144 -6.55 11.65 -19.57
CA ASN A 144 -7.10 11.91 -20.90
C ASN A 144 -6.05 12.64 -21.78
N VAL A 145 -5.09 11.89 -22.29
CA VAL A 145 -3.95 12.42 -23.07
C VAL A 145 -3.58 11.48 -24.22
N ALA A 146 -2.89 12.02 -25.22
CA ALA A 146 -2.33 11.21 -26.30
C ALA A 146 -1.29 10.19 -25.79
N PHE A 147 -1.22 9.02 -26.43
CA PHE A 147 -0.30 7.95 -26.05
C PHE A 147 1.17 8.37 -26.01
N SER A 148 1.56 9.36 -26.83
CA SER A 148 2.91 9.92 -26.88
C SER A 148 3.34 10.56 -25.55
N MET A 149 2.38 10.87 -24.67
CA MET A 149 2.63 11.44 -23.34
C MET A 149 3.19 10.43 -22.33
N ILE A 150 3.20 9.13 -22.63
CA ILE A 150 3.73 8.10 -21.71
C ILE A 150 5.18 8.40 -21.27
N SER A 151 6.01 8.86 -22.20
CA SER A 151 7.40 9.20 -21.91
C SER A 151 7.47 10.36 -20.92
N LYS A 152 6.66 11.41 -21.12
CA LYS A 152 6.60 12.56 -20.22
C LYS A 152 6.06 12.15 -18.84
N PHE A 153 5.00 11.32 -18.78
CA PHE A 153 4.49 10.78 -17.52
C PHE A 153 5.60 10.07 -16.73
N ASN A 154 6.38 9.22 -17.40
CA ASN A 154 7.53 8.54 -16.79
C ASN A 154 8.60 9.52 -16.27
N LEU A 155 8.76 10.70 -16.89
CA LEU A 155 9.64 11.75 -16.36
C LEU A 155 9.11 12.37 -15.07
N PHE A 156 7.81 12.72 -15.04
CA PHE A 156 7.20 13.34 -13.86
C PHE A 156 7.16 12.39 -12.66
N ILE A 157 6.78 11.12 -12.88
CA ILE A 157 6.69 10.16 -11.77
C ILE A 157 8.07 9.86 -11.16
N ALA A 158 9.14 9.90 -11.96
CA ALA A 158 10.51 9.71 -11.48
C ALA A 158 10.88 10.74 -10.40
N LEU A 159 10.49 12.00 -10.60
CA LEU A 159 10.74 13.08 -9.65
C LEU A 159 9.92 12.89 -8.37
N GLY A 160 8.64 12.54 -8.49
CA GLY A 160 7.78 12.27 -7.33
C GLY A 160 8.30 11.10 -6.47
N ILE A 161 8.75 10.01 -7.10
CA ILE A 161 9.35 8.88 -6.38
C ILE A 161 10.65 9.30 -5.69
N ARG A 162 11.52 10.04 -6.40
CA ARG A 162 12.78 10.56 -5.84
C ARG A 162 12.53 11.44 -4.62
N ASP A 163 11.59 12.37 -4.72
CA ASP A 163 11.26 13.32 -3.64
C ASP A 163 10.72 12.59 -2.41
N ALA A 164 9.83 11.61 -2.61
CA ALA A 164 9.31 10.79 -1.53
C ALA A 164 10.42 10.02 -0.80
N ILE A 165 11.37 9.43 -1.53
CA ILE A 165 12.51 8.71 -0.95
C ILE A 165 13.48 9.66 -0.25
N GLN A 166 13.79 10.81 -0.88
CA GLN A 166 14.71 11.80 -0.33
C GLN A 166 14.27 12.31 1.04
N HIS A 167 12.97 12.39 1.29
CA HIS A 167 12.44 12.79 2.59
C HIS A 167 12.89 11.90 3.76
N PHE A 168 13.18 10.62 3.50
CA PHE A 168 13.61 9.66 4.52
C PHE A 168 15.12 9.40 4.53
N SER A 169 15.83 9.81 3.47
CA SER A 169 17.28 9.60 3.31
C SER A 169 18.06 10.85 3.72
N GLN A 170 19.16 10.67 4.46
CA GLN A 170 20.14 11.73 4.70
C GLN A 170 21.07 11.92 3.49
N ASP A 171 21.30 10.86 2.73
CA ASP A 171 22.13 10.87 1.53
C ASP A 171 21.34 11.35 0.29
N GLU A 172 22.07 11.80 -0.72
CA GLU A 172 21.50 12.36 -1.95
C GLU A 172 20.85 11.27 -2.82
N VAL A 173 19.55 11.44 -3.09
CA VAL A 173 18.75 10.54 -3.93
C VAL A 173 18.70 11.07 -5.37
N LYS A 174 19.19 10.26 -6.31
CA LYS A 174 19.32 10.63 -7.73
C LYS A 174 18.45 9.76 -8.63
N VAL A 175 17.93 10.37 -9.70
CA VAL A 175 17.28 9.65 -10.80
C VAL A 175 18.32 9.20 -11.80
N LYS A 176 18.41 7.88 -12.03
CA LYS A 176 19.12 7.31 -13.18
C LYS A 176 18.12 7.09 -14.30
N TRP A 177 18.12 8.02 -15.26
CA TRP A 177 17.19 8.00 -16.37
C TRP A 177 17.28 6.69 -17.18
N PRO A 178 16.14 6.11 -17.60
CA PRO A 178 14.78 6.62 -17.44
C PRO A 178 13.96 6.03 -16.29
N ASN A 179 14.45 5.04 -15.53
CA ASN A 179 13.57 4.12 -14.80
C ASN A 179 14.03 3.74 -13.40
N ASP A 180 15.12 4.31 -12.92
CA ASP A 180 15.72 3.85 -11.67
C ASP A 180 16.05 5.03 -10.75
N ILE A 181 15.97 4.79 -9.44
CA ILE A 181 16.38 5.72 -8.39
C ILE A 181 17.56 5.10 -7.63
N TYR A 182 18.57 5.92 -7.34
CA TYR A 182 19.82 5.52 -6.70
C TYR A 182 20.13 6.41 -5.49
N ILE A 183 20.82 5.81 -4.52
CA ILE A 183 21.64 6.51 -3.52
C ILE A 183 23.07 6.04 -3.76
N ASP A 184 24.00 6.97 -3.93
CA ASP A 184 25.37 6.70 -4.37
C ASP A 184 25.40 5.77 -5.61
N ASN A 185 25.98 4.57 -5.46
CA ASN A 185 26.05 3.55 -6.51
C ASN A 185 25.01 2.42 -6.31
N GLY A 186 24.17 2.50 -5.28
CA GLY A 186 23.16 1.51 -4.94
C GLY A 186 21.82 1.83 -5.61
N LYS A 187 21.28 0.88 -6.39
CA LYS A 187 19.92 1.00 -6.93
C LYS A 187 18.92 0.77 -5.80
N LEU A 188 18.06 1.75 -5.55
CA LEU A 188 17.06 1.72 -4.48
C LEU A 188 15.64 1.45 -4.98
N CYS A 189 15.28 1.99 -6.15
CA CYS A 189 13.98 1.76 -6.77
C CYS A 189 14.15 1.52 -8.27
N GLY A 190 13.33 0.63 -8.82
CA GLY A 190 13.07 0.52 -10.24
C GLY A 190 11.58 0.72 -10.48
N PHE A 191 11.23 1.57 -11.42
CA PHE A 191 9.84 1.82 -11.81
C PHE A 191 9.70 1.68 -13.32
N LEU A 192 8.50 1.27 -13.76
CA LEU A 192 8.14 1.23 -15.17
C LEU A 192 6.76 1.84 -15.37
N THR A 193 6.58 2.49 -16.51
CA THR A 193 5.27 2.96 -16.96
C THR A 193 4.86 2.15 -18.17
N GLU A 194 3.67 1.57 -18.12
CA GLU A 194 3.02 0.87 -19.23
C GLU A 194 1.66 1.51 -19.49
N MET A 195 1.07 1.26 -20.65
CA MET A 195 -0.25 1.78 -21.00
C MET A 195 -1.08 0.72 -21.72
N VAL A 196 -2.40 0.85 -21.61
CA VAL A 196 -3.37 0.15 -22.44
C VAL A 196 -4.21 1.21 -23.14
N LEU A 197 -4.41 1.06 -24.44
CA LEU A 197 -5.35 1.89 -25.19
C LEU A 197 -6.73 1.27 -25.07
N ILE A 198 -7.62 1.94 -24.35
CA ILE A 198 -9.04 1.58 -24.35
C ILE A 198 -9.66 2.32 -25.54
N MET A 199 -9.92 1.59 -26.62
CA MET A 199 -10.75 2.11 -27.70
C MET A 199 -12.16 2.23 -27.16
N MET A 200 -12.69 3.44 -27.06
CA MET A 200 -14.12 3.65 -26.85
C MET A 200 -14.81 3.15 -28.11
N VAL A 201 -15.55 2.05 -28.00
CA VAL A 201 -16.47 1.57 -29.06
C VAL A 201 -17.74 2.40 -28.99
#